data_AF-A0A2D6SXB8-F1
#
_entry.id   AF-A0A2D6SXB8-F1
#
_cell.length_a   1.000
_cell.length_b   1.000
_cell.length_c   1.000
_cell.angle_alpha   90.00
_cell.angle_beta   90.00
_cell.angle_gamma   90.00
#
_symmetry.space_group_name_H-M   'P 1'
#
loop_
_entity.id
_entity.type
_entity.pdbx_description
1 polymer ?
#
loop_
_entity_poly.entity_id
_entity_poly.type
_entity_poly.pdbx_seq_one_letter_code
_entity_poly.pdbx_strand_id
1 'polypeptide(L)'
;ELNETLDEKRKPVREEHQRLALRHDLKLAALKLAVLIPLLLVAVVLFLKKRDSAYVSLLYAFGIAVVLWVGLVMHEHFPSPVFKYVLIVTALAIVVRVLIALLRMVASPGKDWLLKQYREAYEAFLCPICNYPIRRGPLKYMFWTRRSIKKRSHPPTAASETDELYTCPMCATRLYEECDQCHAVRHSLLPACSKCGVEKSGP
;
A
#
# COMPACT_ATOMS: atom_id res chain seq x y z
N GLU A 1 11.85 -49.46 49.23
CA GLU A 1 12.00 -48.94 50.61
C GLU A 1 12.85 -47.65 50.73
N LEU A 2 14.19 -47.67 50.65
CA LEU A 2 15.00 -46.45 50.87
C LEU A 2 14.81 -45.36 49.78
N ASN A 3 14.61 -45.79 48.52
CA ASN A 3 14.36 -44.86 47.41
C ASN A 3 12.94 -44.28 47.43
N GLU A 4 11.94 -45.05 47.89
CA GLU A 4 10.55 -44.56 48.04
C GLU A 4 10.44 -43.50 49.13
N THR A 5 11.11 -43.71 50.27
CA THR A 5 11.13 -42.73 51.37
C THR A 5 11.88 -41.44 51.00
N LEU A 6 12.88 -41.52 50.12
CA LEU A 6 13.55 -40.34 49.54
C LEU A 6 12.66 -39.60 48.54
N ASP A 7 11.91 -40.32 47.69
CA ASP A 7 11.00 -39.70 46.73
C ASP A 7 9.79 -39.05 47.41
N GLU A 8 9.27 -39.64 48.47
CA GLU A 8 8.18 -39.08 49.24
C GLU A 8 8.59 -37.77 49.96
N LYS A 9 9.83 -37.70 50.46
CA LYS A 9 10.40 -36.45 51.00
C LYS A 9 10.78 -35.42 49.93
N ARG A 10 11.03 -35.85 48.69
CA ARG A 10 11.33 -34.94 47.55
C ARG A 10 10.09 -34.31 46.95
N LYS A 11 8.91 -34.93 47.08
CA LYS A 11 7.63 -34.38 46.60
C LYS A 11 7.33 -32.96 47.11
N PRO A 12 7.32 -32.68 48.43
CA PRO A 12 7.01 -31.33 48.92
C PRO A 12 8.07 -30.31 48.48
N VAL A 13 9.35 -30.72 48.47
CA VAL A 13 10.45 -29.86 47.99
C VAL A 13 10.28 -29.54 46.51
N ARG A 14 9.91 -30.51 45.66
CA ARG A 14 9.65 -30.29 44.23
C ARG A 14 8.43 -29.40 44.00
N GLU A 15 7.34 -29.59 44.75
CA GLU A 15 6.15 -28.75 44.63
C GLU A 15 6.46 -27.29 44.98
N GLU A 16 7.22 -27.07 46.05
CA GLU A 16 7.61 -25.74 46.49
C GLU A 16 8.60 -25.09 45.51
N HIS A 17 9.56 -25.86 44.99
CA HIS A 17 10.50 -25.41 43.97
C HIS A 17 9.80 -25.08 42.64
N GLN A 18 8.81 -25.87 42.23
CA GLN A 18 7.99 -25.59 41.05
C GLN A 18 7.16 -24.32 41.23
N ARG A 19 6.62 -24.08 42.42
CA ARG A 19 5.83 -22.89 42.74
C ARG A 19 6.67 -21.61 42.67
N LEU A 20 7.90 -21.67 43.15
CA LEU A 20 8.88 -20.57 43.06
C LEU A 20 9.39 -20.38 41.62
N ALA A 21 9.68 -21.46 40.91
CA ALA A 21 10.10 -21.42 39.51
C ALA A 21 9.06 -20.72 38.64
N LEU A 22 7.78 -21.10 38.73
CA LEU A 22 6.68 -20.49 37.98
C LEU A 22 6.55 -18.97 38.22
N ARG A 23 6.74 -18.51 39.46
CA ARG A 23 6.71 -17.07 39.77
C ARG A 23 7.90 -16.32 39.19
N HIS A 24 9.07 -16.95 39.19
CA HIS A 24 10.29 -16.34 38.65
C HIS A 24 10.22 -16.24 37.12
N ASP A 25 9.75 -17.32 36.50
CA ASP A 25 9.48 -17.47 35.08
C ASP A 25 8.49 -16.42 34.57
N LEU A 26 7.38 -16.20 35.29
CA LEU A 26 6.42 -15.15 34.95
C LEU A 26 7.01 -13.74 35.04
N LYS A 27 7.88 -13.48 36.03
CA LYS A 27 8.56 -12.18 36.16
C LYS A 27 9.56 -11.94 35.02
N LEU A 28 10.33 -12.97 34.66
CA LEU A 28 11.26 -12.93 33.53
C LEU A 28 10.52 -12.74 32.20
N ALA A 29 9.41 -13.44 32.01
CA ALA A 29 8.54 -13.30 30.84
C ALA A 29 7.98 -11.89 30.72
N ALA A 30 7.43 -11.33 31.81
CA ALA A 30 6.89 -9.98 31.83
C ALA A 30 7.95 -8.92 31.50
N LEU A 31 9.16 -9.05 32.06
CA LEU A 31 10.27 -8.13 31.81
C LEU A 31 10.73 -8.19 30.34
N LYS A 32 10.91 -9.39 29.78
CA LYS A 32 11.30 -9.55 28.37
C LYS A 32 10.21 -9.05 27.42
N LEU A 33 8.93 -9.28 27.72
CA LEU A 33 7.81 -8.79 26.92
C LEU A 33 7.72 -7.25 26.95
N ALA A 34 7.95 -6.64 28.13
CA ALA A 34 7.97 -5.19 28.29
C ALA A 34 9.08 -4.51 27.47
N VAL A 35 10.17 -5.22 27.14
CA VAL A 35 11.24 -4.74 26.26
C VAL A 35 10.93 -5.02 24.78
N LEU A 36 10.27 -6.15 24.48
CA LEU A 36 9.97 -6.58 23.12
C LEU A 36 8.83 -5.79 22.46
N ILE A 37 7.78 -5.47 23.23
CA ILE A 37 6.63 -4.67 22.76
C ILE A 37 7.05 -3.29 22.24
N PRO A 38 7.84 -2.47 22.96
CA PRO A 38 8.27 -1.17 22.45
C PRO A 38 9.20 -1.31 21.23
N LEU A 39 10.04 -2.33 21.16
CA LEU A 39 10.89 -2.58 20.00
C LEU A 39 10.05 -2.89 18.74
N LEU A 40 9.04 -3.74 18.87
CA LEU A 40 8.07 -4.02 17.81
C LEU A 40 7.27 -2.77 17.42
N LEU A 41 6.85 -1.97 18.40
CA LEU A 41 6.09 -0.74 18.16
C LEU A 41 6.93 0.28 17.38
N VAL A 42 8.21 0.43 17.73
CA VAL A 42 9.16 1.29 16.99
C VAL A 42 9.37 0.76 15.56
N ALA A 43 9.53 -0.55 15.38
CA ALA A 43 9.65 -1.16 14.05
C ALA A 43 8.43 -0.86 13.17
N VAL A 44 7.22 -1.03 13.71
CA VAL A 44 5.96 -0.74 13.01
C VAL A 44 5.82 0.76 12.71
N VAL A 45 6.16 1.64 13.66
CA VAL A 45 6.10 3.10 13.45
C VAL A 45 7.07 3.55 12.36
N LEU A 46 8.30 3.03 12.35
CA LEU A 46 9.28 3.31 11.30
C LEU A 46 8.80 2.83 9.93
N PHE A 47 8.24 1.62 9.86
CA PHE A 47 7.63 1.09 8.64
C PHE A 47 6.50 2.00 8.13
N LEU A 48 5.70 2.55 9.05
CA LEU A 48 4.60 3.44 8.70
C LEU A 48 5.04 4.88 8.34
N LYS A 49 6.24 5.33 8.71
CA LYS A 49 6.68 6.71 8.44
C LYS A 49 7.60 6.82 7.21
N LYS A 50 8.33 5.76 6.84
CA LYS A 50 9.37 5.79 5.78
C LYS A 50 9.10 4.92 4.55
N ARG A 51 7.84 4.53 4.35
CA ARG A 51 7.37 3.60 3.29
C ARG A 51 7.32 4.16 1.87
N ASP A 52 7.56 5.46 1.65
CA ASP A 52 7.69 6.07 0.32
C ASP A 52 9.14 6.17 -0.18
N SER A 53 10.10 5.76 0.66
CA SER A 53 11.52 5.82 0.35
C SER A 53 11.98 4.52 -0.32
N ALA A 54 13.03 4.56 -1.13
CA ALA A 54 13.63 3.42 -1.84
C ALA A 54 14.03 2.21 -0.95
N TYR A 55 13.90 2.34 0.37
CA TYR A 55 14.22 1.34 1.39
C TYR A 55 13.05 0.41 1.77
N VAL A 56 11.95 0.40 1.01
CA VAL A 56 10.80 -0.51 1.25
C VAL A 56 11.23 -1.97 1.39
N SER A 57 12.14 -2.45 0.52
CA SER A 57 12.66 -3.83 0.59
C SER A 57 13.47 -4.09 1.87
N LEU A 58 14.23 -3.10 2.34
CA LEU A 58 14.99 -3.18 3.59
C LEU A 58 14.05 -3.25 4.81
N LEU A 59 12.97 -2.48 4.76
CA LEU A 59 11.93 -2.45 5.77
C LEU A 59 11.16 -3.79 5.85
N TYR A 60 10.88 -4.43 4.71
CA TYR A 60 10.28 -5.77 4.68
C TYR A 60 11.22 -6.83 5.25
N ALA A 61 12.51 -6.81 4.87
CA ALA A 61 13.50 -7.73 5.42
C ALA A 61 13.64 -7.57 6.95
N PHE A 62 13.66 -6.33 7.44
CA PHE A 62 13.67 -6.04 8.87
C PHE A 62 12.39 -6.51 9.57
N GLY A 63 11.22 -6.27 8.97
CA GLY A 63 9.94 -6.75 9.51
C GLY A 63 9.88 -8.27 9.65
N ILE A 64 10.32 -9.00 8.61
CA ILE A 64 10.40 -10.46 8.62
C ILE A 64 11.40 -10.94 9.66
N ALA A 65 12.59 -10.32 9.75
CA ALA A 65 13.60 -10.67 10.73
C ALA A 65 13.10 -10.49 12.17
N VAL A 66 12.41 -9.38 12.46
CA VAL A 66 11.83 -9.13 13.78
C VAL A 66 10.74 -10.15 14.09
N VAL A 67 9.86 -10.49 13.14
CA VAL A 67 8.81 -11.50 13.34
C VAL A 67 9.41 -12.88 13.60
N LEU A 68 10.43 -13.29 12.83
CA LEU A 68 11.10 -14.57 13.02
C LEU A 68 11.83 -14.63 14.36
N TRP A 69 12.54 -13.58 14.74
CA TRP A 69 13.25 -13.52 16.01
C TRP A 69 12.29 -13.53 17.21
N VAL A 70 11.19 -12.78 17.12
CA VAL A 70 10.09 -12.81 18.10
C VAL A 70 9.50 -14.22 18.18
N GLY A 71 9.23 -14.88 17.05
CA GLY A 71 8.71 -16.25 17.02
C GLY A 71 9.65 -17.28 17.63
N LEU A 72 10.96 -17.10 17.46
CA LEU A 72 12.00 -18.01 17.97
C LEU A 72 12.19 -17.85 19.48
N VAL A 73 12.32 -16.60 19.96
CA VAL A 73 12.36 -16.27 21.41
C VAL A 73 11.09 -16.74 22.13
N MET A 74 9.96 -16.75 21.42
CA MET A 74 8.66 -17.16 21.93
C MET A 74 8.50 -18.68 22.03
N HIS A 75 9.05 -19.45 21.08
CA HIS A 75 9.03 -20.92 21.11
C HIS A 75 9.95 -21.48 22.20
N GLU A 76 11.07 -20.84 22.45
CA GLU A 76 12.13 -21.38 23.30
C GLU A 76 11.90 -21.19 24.80
N HIS A 77 10.96 -20.33 25.22
CA HIS A 77 10.95 -19.86 26.61
C HIS A 77 9.68 -20.09 27.44
N PHE A 78 8.43 -20.26 26.95
CA PHE A 78 7.29 -20.28 27.90
C PHE A 78 6.04 -21.14 27.60
N PRO A 79 5.58 -21.97 28.58
CA PRO A 79 4.28 -22.65 28.59
C PRO A 79 3.23 -21.88 29.43
N SER A 80 2.08 -21.47 28.86
CA SER A 80 0.76 -21.36 29.55
C SER A 80 -0.35 -20.74 28.65
N PRO A 81 -1.64 -21.11 28.86
CA PRO A 81 -2.78 -20.78 27.99
C PRO A 81 -3.07 -19.29 27.74
N VAL A 82 -2.66 -18.39 28.64
CA VAL A 82 -2.89 -16.94 28.48
C VAL A 82 -2.12 -16.39 27.27
N PHE A 83 -0.98 -17.00 26.95
CA PHE A 83 -0.13 -16.58 25.86
C PHE A 83 -0.74 -16.83 24.47
N LYS A 84 -1.56 -17.88 24.32
CA LYS A 84 -2.29 -18.14 23.07
C LYS A 84 -3.17 -16.94 22.69
N TYR A 85 -3.85 -16.34 23.66
CA TYR A 85 -4.70 -15.18 23.40
C TYR A 85 -3.90 -13.92 23.07
N VAL A 86 -2.79 -13.65 23.77
CA VAL A 86 -1.93 -12.49 23.48
C VAL A 86 -1.33 -12.60 22.07
N LEU A 87 -0.86 -13.79 21.68
CA LEU A 87 -0.33 -14.06 20.34
C LEU A 87 -1.40 -13.89 19.27
N ILE A 88 -2.59 -14.48 19.47
CA ILE A 88 -3.71 -14.36 18.53
C ILE A 88 -4.10 -12.89 18.35
N VAL A 89 -4.26 -12.14 19.45
CA VAL A 89 -4.64 -10.71 19.40
C VAL A 89 -3.56 -9.88 18.71
N THR A 90 -2.28 -10.14 18.99
CA THR A 90 -1.16 -9.39 18.38
C THR A 90 -1.05 -9.70 16.89
N ALA A 91 -1.13 -10.96 16.49
CA ALA A 91 -1.12 -11.37 15.09
C ALA A 91 -2.30 -10.77 14.34
N LEU A 92 -3.50 -10.81 14.92
CA LEU A 92 -4.70 -10.24 14.33
C LEU A 92 -4.60 -8.71 14.19
N ALA A 93 -4.07 -8.02 15.20
CA ALA A 93 -3.84 -6.58 15.15
C ALA A 93 -2.83 -6.19 14.06
N ILE A 94 -1.75 -6.97 13.88
CA ILE A 94 -0.78 -6.76 12.80
C ILE A 94 -1.44 -6.93 11.44
N VAL A 95 -2.17 -8.04 11.23
CA VAL A 95 -2.87 -8.32 9.97
C VAL A 95 -3.87 -7.22 9.63
N VAL A 96 -4.70 -6.81 10.59
CA VAL A 96 -5.67 -5.71 10.40
C VAL A 96 -4.97 -4.40 10.04
N ARG A 97 -3.86 -4.07 10.70
CA ARG A 97 -3.11 -2.83 10.44
C ARG A 97 -2.46 -2.83 9.06
N VAL A 98 -1.96 -4.00 8.60
CA VAL A 98 -1.43 -4.20 7.24
C VAL A 98 -2.54 -4.06 6.21
N LEU A 99 -3.71 -4.69 6.43
CA LEU A 99 -4.88 -4.56 5.57
C LEU A 99 -5.32 -3.10 5.41
N ILE A 100 -5.43 -2.34 6.50
CA ILE A 100 -5.77 -0.91 6.47
C ILE A 100 -4.73 -0.12 5.69
N ALA A 101 -3.43 -0.43 5.85
CA ALA A 101 -2.36 0.24 5.12
C ALA A 101 -2.45 -0.03 3.61
N LEU A 102 -2.73 -1.26 3.20
CA LEU A 102 -2.93 -1.64 1.80
C LEU A 102 -4.18 -0.99 1.20
N LEU A 103 -5.28 -0.95 1.95
CA LEU A 103 -6.51 -0.29 1.50
C LEU A 103 -6.29 1.22 1.30
N ARG A 104 -5.57 1.89 2.20
CA ARG A 104 -5.22 3.31 2.01
C ARG A 104 -4.33 3.55 0.78
N MET A 105 -3.45 2.60 0.47
CA MET A 105 -2.59 2.66 -0.72
C MET A 105 -3.41 2.56 -2.02
N VAL A 106 -4.41 1.69 -2.07
CA VAL A 106 -5.30 1.55 -3.24
C VAL A 106 -6.30 2.70 -3.33
N ALA A 107 -6.79 3.20 -2.20
CA ALA A 107 -7.81 4.26 -2.16
C ALA A 107 -7.28 5.65 -2.53
N SER A 108 -5.98 5.91 -2.40
CA SER A 108 -5.36 7.20 -2.72
C SER A 108 -4.09 7.02 -3.55
N PRO A 109 -4.19 6.63 -4.84
CA PRO A 109 -3.04 6.65 -5.73
C PRO A 109 -2.51 8.10 -5.81
N GLY A 110 -1.19 8.26 -5.75
CA GLY A 110 -0.55 9.57 -5.81
C GLY A 110 -1.04 10.38 -7.01
N LYS A 111 -1.30 11.68 -6.81
CA LYS A 111 -1.77 12.59 -7.87
C LYS A 111 -0.88 12.51 -9.13
N ASP A 112 0.43 12.33 -8.94
CA ASP A 112 1.41 12.20 -10.01
C ASP A 112 1.22 10.94 -10.85
N TRP A 113 0.83 9.83 -10.22
CA TRP A 113 0.53 8.59 -10.91
C TRP A 113 -0.73 8.74 -11.77
N LEU A 114 -1.75 9.44 -11.26
CA LEU A 114 -2.97 9.76 -12.01
C LEU A 114 -2.68 10.66 -13.21
N LEU A 115 -1.87 11.71 -13.02
CA LEU A 115 -1.45 12.61 -14.10
C LEU A 115 -0.68 11.87 -15.19
N LYS A 116 0.22 10.95 -14.81
CA LYS A 116 0.93 10.10 -15.77
C LYS A 116 -0.05 9.23 -16.56
N GLN A 117 -1.01 8.59 -15.91
CA GLN A 117 -2.04 7.79 -16.58
C GLN A 117 -2.85 8.64 -17.57
N TYR A 118 -3.23 9.87 -17.19
CA TYR A 118 -4.00 10.77 -18.06
C TYR A 118 -3.20 11.19 -19.29
N ARG A 119 -1.92 11.54 -19.10
CA ARG A 119 -1.02 11.86 -20.20
C ARG A 119 -0.90 10.72 -21.21
N GLU A 120 -0.64 9.50 -20.74
CA GLU A 120 -0.54 8.32 -21.61
C GLU A 120 -1.84 8.05 -22.38
N ALA A 121 -3.00 8.28 -21.76
CA ALA A 121 -4.30 8.11 -22.40
C ALA A 121 -4.53 9.13 -23.52
N TYR A 122 -4.18 10.40 -23.30
CA TYR A 122 -4.30 11.45 -24.32
C TYR A 122 -3.35 11.22 -25.50
N GLU A 123 -2.09 10.83 -25.25
CA GLU A 123 -1.13 10.46 -26.30
C GLU A 123 -1.62 9.26 -27.14
N ALA A 124 -2.37 8.35 -26.51
CA ALA A 124 -3.01 7.21 -27.17
C ALA A 124 -4.42 7.49 -27.73
N PHE A 125 -4.88 8.75 -27.74
CA PHE A 125 -6.24 9.14 -28.18
C PHE A 125 -7.36 8.30 -27.52
N LEU A 126 -7.25 8.05 -26.22
CA LEU A 126 -8.23 7.30 -25.42
C LEU A 126 -8.72 8.14 -24.26
N CYS A 127 -9.98 7.98 -23.90
CA CYS A 127 -10.56 8.63 -22.74
C CYS A 127 -9.85 8.11 -21.47
N PRO A 128 -9.24 8.97 -20.64
CA PRO A 128 -8.51 8.55 -19.44
C PRO A 128 -9.38 7.86 -18.38
N ILE A 129 -10.70 8.08 -18.42
CA ILE A 129 -11.66 7.54 -17.44
C ILE A 129 -12.21 6.18 -17.87
N CYS A 130 -12.83 6.10 -19.06
CA CYS A 130 -13.51 4.88 -19.53
C CYS A 130 -12.76 4.15 -20.65
N ASN A 131 -11.59 4.62 -21.07
CA ASN A 131 -10.77 4.04 -22.14
C ASN A 131 -11.47 3.97 -23.51
N TYR A 132 -12.49 4.80 -23.72
CA TYR A 132 -13.21 4.93 -24.99
C TYR A 132 -12.36 5.72 -26.02
N PRO A 133 -12.29 5.30 -27.30
CA PRO A 133 -11.49 5.98 -28.31
C PRO A 133 -12.01 7.40 -28.60
N ILE A 134 -11.10 8.37 -28.59
CA ILE A 134 -11.39 9.78 -28.81
C ILE A 134 -11.54 10.03 -30.32
N ARG A 135 -12.76 10.26 -30.81
CA ARG A 135 -13.08 10.44 -32.24
C ARG A 135 -13.05 11.92 -32.64
N ARG A 136 -11.86 12.46 -32.96
CA ARG A 136 -11.69 13.86 -33.41
C ARG A 136 -10.73 13.97 -34.58
N GLY A 137 -10.95 15.00 -35.40
CA GLY A 137 -10.21 15.27 -36.63
C GLY A 137 -10.13 14.04 -37.57
N PRO A 138 -8.96 13.74 -38.14
CA PRO A 138 -8.80 12.65 -39.13
C PRO A 138 -9.02 11.25 -38.53
N LEU A 139 -8.99 11.11 -37.20
CA LEU A 139 -9.23 9.86 -36.49
C LEU A 139 -10.72 9.60 -36.22
N LYS A 140 -11.63 10.51 -36.59
CA LYS A 140 -13.08 10.38 -36.32
C LYS A 140 -13.68 9.08 -36.88
N TYR A 141 -13.26 8.65 -38.06
CA TYR A 141 -13.84 7.50 -38.77
C TYR A 141 -13.07 6.19 -38.60
N MET A 142 -11.93 6.21 -37.90
CA MET A 142 -11.09 5.03 -37.72
C MET A 142 -11.42 4.30 -36.43
N PHE A 143 -11.28 2.98 -36.37
CA PHE A 143 -11.42 2.18 -35.13
C PHE A 143 -10.06 1.75 -34.58
N TRP A 144 -9.81 1.97 -33.27
CA TRP A 144 -8.62 1.47 -32.58
C TRP A 144 -8.92 1.06 -31.14
N THR A 145 -7.99 0.32 -30.57
CA THR A 145 -7.96 -0.09 -29.17
C THR A 145 -6.57 0.20 -28.61
N ARG A 146 -6.41 0.17 -27.28
CA ARG A 146 -5.13 0.43 -26.60
C ARG A 146 -3.97 -0.44 -27.12
N ARG A 147 -4.27 -1.65 -27.60
CA ARG A 147 -3.26 -2.58 -28.16
C ARG A 147 -2.94 -2.29 -29.62
N SER A 148 -3.91 -1.83 -30.41
CA SER A 148 -3.72 -1.62 -31.85
C SER A 148 -3.13 -0.25 -32.19
N ILE A 149 -3.26 0.75 -31.31
CA ILE A 149 -2.72 2.10 -31.55
C ILE A 149 -1.19 2.14 -31.55
N LYS A 150 -0.52 1.37 -30.67
CA LYS A 150 0.95 1.29 -30.63
C LYS A 150 1.58 0.71 -31.89
N LYS A 151 0.80 -0.04 -32.68
CA LYS A 151 1.25 -0.68 -33.93
C LYS A 151 0.96 0.17 -35.15
N ARG A 152 0.41 1.37 -34.98
CA ARG A 152 0.03 2.26 -36.09
C ARG A 152 1.00 3.44 -36.13
N SER A 153 1.46 3.75 -37.33
CA SER A 153 2.14 5.01 -37.61
C SER A 153 1.13 6.15 -37.41
N HIS A 154 1.55 7.19 -36.70
CA HIS A 154 0.77 8.41 -36.57
C HIS A 154 0.40 8.93 -37.97
N PRO A 155 -0.88 9.19 -38.29
CA PRO A 155 -1.18 9.97 -39.47
C PRO A 155 -0.47 11.34 -39.29
N PRO A 156 0.19 11.87 -40.33
CA PRO A 156 0.80 13.18 -40.25
C PRO A 156 -0.27 14.17 -39.80
N THR A 157 0.08 15.04 -38.86
CA THR A 157 -0.74 16.15 -38.38
C THR A 157 -1.22 16.93 -39.60
N ALA A 158 -2.41 16.60 -40.13
CA ALA A 158 -3.05 17.40 -41.16
C ALA A 158 -3.40 18.72 -40.48
N ALA A 159 -2.63 19.75 -40.82
CA ALA A 159 -2.57 21.03 -40.15
C ALA A 159 -3.81 21.92 -40.38
N SER A 160 -5.01 21.35 -40.50
CA SER A 160 -6.15 22.10 -41.00
C SER A 160 -7.52 21.59 -40.54
N GLU A 161 -7.64 21.07 -39.32
CA GLU A 161 -8.96 20.97 -38.70
C GLU A 161 -8.89 21.59 -37.31
N THR A 162 -9.73 22.60 -37.11
CA THR A 162 -9.94 23.32 -35.85
C THR A 162 -10.02 22.34 -34.69
N ASP A 163 -9.20 22.55 -33.65
CA ASP A 163 -9.38 21.82 -32.40
C ASP A 163 -10.80 22.15 -31.88
N GLU A 164 -11.69 21.17 -31.90
CA GLU A 164 -13.05 21.28 -31.39
C GLU A 164 -13.12 20.77 -29.94
N LEU A 165 -14.05 21.35 -29.17
CA LEU A 165 -14.42 20.82 -27.86
C LEU A 165 -14.95 19.40 -28.03
N TYR A 166 -14.55 18.50 -27.14
CA TYR A 166 -14.94 17.10 -27.25
C TYR A 166 -15.31 16.53 -25.88
N THR A 167 -16.53 16.00 -25.80
CA THR A 167 -17.07 15.28 -24.65
C THR A 167 -17.14 13.80 -24.99
N CYS A 168 -16.66 12.94 -24.10
CA CYS A 168 -16.71 11.51 -24.31
C CYS A 168 -18.17 11.02 -24.37
N PRO A 169 -18.59 10.31 -25.44
CA PRO A 169 -19.96 9.81 -25.53
C PRO A 169 -20.25 8.66 -24.55
N MET A 170 -19.22 8.00 -24.00
CA MET A 170 -19.39 6.85 -23.12
C MET A 170 -19.52 7.23 -21.65
N CYS A 171 -18.76 8.24 -21.18
CA CYS A 171 -18.74 8.64 -19.77
C CYS A 171 -19.11 10.11 -19.53
N ALA A 172 -19.55 10.82 -20.58
CA ALA A 172 -19.95 12.23 -20.53
C ALA A 172 -18.87 13.21 -20.00
N THR A 173 -17.62 12.77 -19.87
CA THR A 173 -16.52 13.63 -19.42
C THR A 173 -16.10 14.55 -20.55
N ARG A 174 -16.04 15.86 -20.27
CA ARG A 174 -15.38 16.83 -21.14
C ARG A 174 -13.90 16.53 -21.17
N LEU A 175 -13.36 16.11 -22.32
CA LEU A 175 -11.94 15.77 -22.48
C LEU A 175 -11.12 16.94 -23.00
N TYR A 176 -11.77 17.83 -23.74
CA TYR A 176 -11.18 19.04 -24.31
C TYR A 176 -12.12 20.22 -24.07
N GLU A 177 -11.56 21.32 -23.61
CA GLU A 177 -12.26 22.54 -23.23
C GLU A 177 -11.48 23.76 -23.71
N GLU A 178 -12.12 24.91 -23.78
CA GLU A 178 -11.44 26.18 -24.08
C GLU A 178 -10.67 26.67 -22.84
N CYS A 179 -9.52 27.27 -23.09
CA CYS A 179 -8.71 27.89 -22.05
C CYS A 179 -9.20 29.31 -21.73
N ASP A 180 -9.38 29.64 -20.45
CA ASP A 180 -9.94 30.94 -20.04
C ASP A 180 -9.05 32.16 -20.41
N GLN A 181 -7.73 31.96 -20.56
CA GLN A 181 -6.80 33.04 -20.91
C GLN A 181 -6.53 33.19 -22.41
N CYS A 182 -6.31 32.09 -23.13
CA CYS A 182 -5.90 32.14 -24.54
C CYS A 182 -6.98 31.67 -25.51
N HIS A 183 -8.14 31.24 -25.01
CA HIS A 183 -9.27 30.70 -25.76
C HIS A 183 -8.95 29.52 -26.70
N ALA A 184 -7.73 28.99 -26.64
CA ALA A 184 -7.37 27.79 -27.37
C ALA A 184 -7.93 26.55 -26.66
N VAL A 185 -8.25 25.52 -27.44
CA VAL A 185 -8.65 24.23 -26.90
C VAL A 185 -7.47 23.57 -26.18
N ARG A 186 -7.71 23.13 -24.95
CA ARG A 186 -6.76 22.42 -24.09
C ARG A 186 -7.34 21.09 -23.61
N HIS A 187 -6.47 20.23 -23.10
CA HIS A 187 -6.88 19.03 -22.37
C HIS A 187 -7.46 19.42 -21.01
N SER A 188 -8.69 18.98 -20.72
CA SER A 188 -9.41 19.39 -19.50
C SER A 188 -8.87 18.76 -18.21
N LEU A 189 -8.24 17.58 -18.32
CA LEU A 189 -7.73 16.77 -17.20
C LEU A 189 -6.22 16.92 -16.97
N LEU A 190 -5.53 17.72 -17.79
CA LEU A 190 -4.13 18.08 -17.56
C LEU A 190 -4.04 19.45 -16.86
N PRO A 191 -3.04 19.67 -16.01
CA PRO A 191 -2.97 20.84 -15.16
C PRO A 191 -2.61 22.12 -15.93
N ALA A 192 -1.94 22.04 -17.08
CA ALA A 192 -1.48 23.22 -17.82
C ALA A 192 -1.99 23.23 -19.27
N CYS A 193 -2.22 24.43 -19.80
CA CYS A 193 -2.56 24.63 -21.21
C CYS A 193 -1.35 24.35 -22.12
N SER A 194 -1.55 23.63 -23.22
CA SER A 194 -0.49 23.32 -24.19
C SER A 194 -0.01 24.55 -24.98
N LYS A 195 -0.84 25.59 -25.10
CA LYS A 195 -0.49 26.82 -25.86
C LYS A 195 0.11 27.92 -25.00
N CYS A 196 -0.57 28.33 -23.93
CA CYS A 196 -0.13 29.46 -23.09
C CYS A 196 0.57 29.04 -21.79
N GLY A 197 0.57 27.75 -21.45
CA GLY A 197 1.21 27.25 -20.22
C GLY A 197 0.49 27.63 -18.92
N VAL A 198 -0.65 28.34 -18.98
CA VAL A 198 -1.40 28.67 -17.76
C VAL A 198 -1.88 27.41 -17.07
N GLU A 199 -1.65 27.33 -15.77
CA GLU A 199 -2.20 26.28 -14.94
C GLU A 199 -3.71 26.49 -14.77
N LYS A 200 -4.47 25.41 -14.85
CA LYS A 200 -5.89 25.37 -14.55
C LYS A 200 -6.06 25.62 -13.06
N SER A 201 -6.57 26.80 -12.73
CA SER A 201 -6.96 27.16 -11.37
C SER A 201 -8.21 26.36 -10.95
N GLY A 202 -8.02 25.13 -10.48
CA GLY A 202 -9.12 24.31 -9.92
C GLY A 202 -10.12 23.80 -10.95
N PRO A 203 -10.96 22.82 -10.60
CA PRO A 203 -12.03 22.96 -9.60
C PRO A 203 -11.57 22.94 -8.16
#